data_AF-A0A975YCZ8-F1
#
_entry.id   AF-A0A975YCZ8-F1
#
_cell.length_a   1.000
_cell.length_b   1.000
_cell.length_c   1.000
_cell.angle_alpha   90.00
_cell.angle_beta   90.00
_cell.angle_gamma   90.00
#
_symmetry.space_group_name_H-M   'P 1'
#
loop_
_entity.id
_entity.type
_entity.pdbx_description
1 polymer ?
#
loop_
_entity_poly.entity_id
_entity_poly.type
_entity_poly.pdbx_seq_one_letter_code
_entity_poly.pdbx_strand_id
1 'polypeptide(L)' 'MEQAGSRWRLAIEDGDEIEADLVIGADGVNSQARAAVAGEPPSYVGVTLIAGEIKHPLPGS' A
#
# COMPACT_ATOMS: atom_id res chain seq x y z
N MET A 1 -2.76 -10.15 -7.80
CA MET A 1 -2.66 -11.30 -6.88
C MET A 1 -3.85 -12.21 -7.13
N GLU A 2 -3.61 -13.51 -7.28
CA GLU A 2 -4.63 -14.50 -7.57
C GLU A 2 -4.46 -15.70 -6.63
N GLN A 3 -5.58 -16.31 -6.25
CA GLN A 3 -5.55 -17.55 -5.48
C GLN A 3 -5.40 -18.74 -6.43
N ALA A 4 -4.24 -19.42 -6.37
CA ALA A 4 -3.90 -20.59 -7.17
C ALA A 4 -3.97 -21.86 -6.29
N GLY A 5 -5.17 -22.40 -6.12
CA GLY A 5 -5.40 -23.54 -5.21
C GLY A 5 -5.20 -23.15 -3.75
N SER A 6 -4.25 -23.80 -3.05
CA SER A 6 -3.93 -23.49 -1.64
C SER A 6 -2.89 -22.40 -1.47
N ARG A 7 -2.42 -21.79 -2.57
CA ARG A 7 -1.36 -20.78 -2.59
C ARG A 7 -1.83 -19.49 -3.24
N TRP A 8 -1.09 -18.43 -3.00
CA TRP A 8 -1.22 -17.15 -3.67
C TRP A 8 -0.14 -17.00 -4.72
N ARG A 9 -0.53 -16.50 -5.89
CA ARG A 9 0.38 -16.06 -6.94
C ARG A 9 0.36 -14.54 -7.04
N LEU A 10 1.55 -13.94 -7.04
CA LEU A 10 1.76 -12.50 -7.12
C LEU A 10 2.59 -12.20 -8.36
N ALA A 11 2.11 -11.27 -9.18
CA ALA A 11 2.90 -10.67 -10.24
C ALA A 11 3.63 -9.45 -9.66
N ILE A 12 4.92 -9.36 -9.93
CA ILE A 12 5.79 -8.25 -9.54
C ILE A 12 6.03 -7.36 -10.76
N GLU A 13 6.27 -6.07 -10.55
CA GLU A 13 6.37 -5.07 -11.63
C GLU A 13 7.48 -5.36 -12.65
N ASP A 14 8.56 -6.01 -12.21
CA ASP A 14 9.67 -6.43 -13.07
C ASP A 14 9.35 -7.66 -13.95
N GLY A 15 8.16 -8.22 -13.82
CA GLY A 15 7.68 -9.36 -14.59
C GLY A 15 7.84 -10.70 -13.87
N ASP A 16 8.45 -10.72 -12.68
CA ASP A 16 8.57 -11.95 -11.89
C ASP A 16 7.22 -12.38 -11.31
N GLU A 17 7.07 -13.69 -11.15
CA GLU A 17 5.95 -14.29 -10.41
C GLU A 17 6.44 -14.99 -9.15
N ILE A 18 5.78 -14.70 -8.03
CA ILE A 18 6.08 -15.30 -6.73
C ILE A 18 4.87 -16.11 -6.27
N GLU A 19 5.11 -17.32 -5.77
CA GLU A 19 4.12 -18.15 -5.10
C GLU A 19 4.36 -18.22 -3.59
N ALA A 20 3.30 -18.09 -2.80
CA ALA A 20 3.38 -18.11 -1.33
C ALA A 20 2.15 -18.79 -0.70
N ASP A 21 2.35 -19.45 0.45
CA ASP A 21 1.25 -20.01 1.25
C ASP A 21 0.51 -18.91 2.06
N LEU A 22 1.20 -17.83 2.42
CA LEU A 22 0.64 -16.67 3.13
C LEU A 22 1.17 -15.36 2.54
N VAL A 23 0.27 -14.39 2.34
CA VAL A 23 0.60 -13.02 1.95
C VAL A 23 0.18 -12.07 3.06
N ILE A 24 1.07 -11.18 3.46
CA ILE A 24 0.78 -10.10 4.42
C ILE A 24 0.77 -8.78 3.66
N GLY A 25 -0.41 -8.19 3.46
CA GLY A 25 -0.57 -6.88 2.83
C GLY A 25 -0.14 -5.77 3.78
N ALA A 26 1.02 -5.15 3.52
CA ALA A 26 1.55 -4.00 4.24
C ALA A 26 1.93 -2.85 3.26
N ASP A 27 1.19 -2.73 2.17
CA ASP A 27 1.43 -1.86 1.01
C ASP A 27 0.75 -0.47 1.11
N GLY A 28 0.28 -0.10 2.30
CA GLY A 28 -0.21 1.25 2.60
C GLY A 28 -1.66 1.52 2.19
N VAL A 29 -2.05 2.81 2.19
CA VAL A 29 -3.46 3.23 2.06
C VAL A 29 -4.08 2.88 0.70
N ASN A 30 -3.27 2.90 -0.36
CA ASN A 30 -3.67 2.56 -1.74
C ASN A 30 -3.46 1.07 -2.06
N SER A 31 -3.57 0.22 -1.04
CA SER A 31 -3.30 -1.21 -1.10
C SER A 31 -3.97 -1.90 -2.30
N GLN A 32 -3.16 -2.64 -3.06
CA GLN A 32 -3.63 -3.60 -4.06
C GLN A 32 -3.99 -4.92 -3.39
N ALA A 33 -3.27 -5.30 -2.33
CA ALA A 33 -3.54 -6.52 -1.57
C ALA A 33 -4.94 -6.51 -0.93
N ARG A 34 -5.45 -5.32 -0.54
CA ARG A 34 -6.77 -5.15 0.08
C ARG A 34 -7.89 -5.78 -0.76
N ALA A 35 -7.82 -5.71 -2.09
CA ALA A 35 -8.88 -6.21 -2.98
C ALA A 35 -9.19 -7.72 -2.79
N ALA A 36 -8.23 -8.49 -2.27
CA ALA A 36 -8.42 -9.90 -1.96
C ALA A 36 -9.12 -10.16 -0.61
N VAL A 37 -9.27 -9.14 0.24
CA VAL A 37 -9.83 -9.24 1.61
C VAL A 37 -11.08 -8.37 1.78
N ALA A 38 -11.09 -7.17 1.20
CA ALA A 38 -12.17 -6.19 1.29
C ALA A 38 -12.25 -5.33 0.03
N GLY A 39 -13.46 -4.92 -0.35
CA GLY A 39 -13.70 -4.11 -1.56
C GLY A 39 -13.70 -2.60 -1.34
N GLU A 40 -13.86 -2.13 -0.09
CA GLU A 40 -14.06 -0.71 0.18
C GLU A 40 -12.75 0.08 0.07
N PRO A 41 -12.67 1.12 -0.78
CA PRO A 41 -11.51 2.00 -0.85
C PRO A 41 -11.47 3.00 0.33
N PRO A 42 -10.32 3.64 0.58
CA PRO A 42 -10.24 4.75 1.53
C PRO A 42 -11.09 5.91 1.03
N SER A 43 -11.72 6.63 1.96
CA SER A 43 -12.45 7.87 1.69
C SER A 43 -11.75 9.06 2.33
N TYR A 44 -11.89 10.23 1.69
CA TYR A 44 -11.40 11.47 2.24
C TYR A 44 -12.26 11.91 3.42
N VAL A 45 -11.63 12.23 4.55
CA VAL A 45 -12.33 12.57 5.81
C VAL A 45 -12.64 14.06 5.99
N GLY A 46 -12.39 14.88 4.98
CA GLY A 46 -12.64 16.33 5.05
C GLY A 46 -11.50 17.16 5.68
N VAL A 47 -10.38 16.52 6.04
CA VAL A 47 -9.20 17.18 6.64
C VAL A 47 -7.97 16.94 5.79
N THR A 48 -7.23 18.00 5.47
CA THR A 48 -5.92 17.93 4.79
C THR A 48 -4.82 18.31 5.77
N LEU A 49 -3.77 17.48 5.84
CA LEU A 49 -2.55 17.78 6.58
C LEU A 49 -1.50 18.34 5.62
N ILE A 50 -0.86 19.45 5.99
CA ILE A 50 0.29 20.01 5.29
C ILE A 50 1.49 19.89 6.23
N ALA A 51 2.55 19.24 5.77
CA ALA A 51 3.80 19.07 6.50
C ALA A 51 4.95 19.67 5.69
N GLY A 52 5.97 20.18 6.39
CA GLY A 52 7.17 20.73 5.80
C GLY A 52 8.38 20.44 6.66
N GLU A 53 9.53 20.27 6.02
CA GLU A 53 10.82 20.11 6.68
C GLU A 53 11.72 21.27 6.27
N ILE A 54 12.28 21.99 7.25
CA ILE A 54 13.22 23.09 7.01
C ILE A 54 14.60 22.65 7.52
N LYS A 55 15.51 22.37 6.58
CA LYS A 55 16.87 21.90 6.91
C LYS A 55 17.71 22.93 7.67
N HIS A 56 17.51 24.21 7.36
CA HIS A 56 18.23 25.34 7.98
C HIS A 56 17.25 26.47 8.30
N PRO A 57 16.52 26.37 9.43
CA PRO A 57 15.56 27.41 9.81
C PRO A 57 16.30 28.71 10.12
N LEU A 58 15.78 29.83 9.59
CA LEU A 58 16.24 31.15 9.98
C LEU A 58 15.58 31.51 11.33
N PRO A 59 16.21 32.36 12.17
CA PRO A 59 15.57 32.82 13.40
C PRO A 59 14.20 33.45 13.08
N GLY A 60 13.12 32.85 13.60
CA GLY A 60 11.74 33.31 13.42
C GLY A 60 10.92 32.60 12.33
N SER A 61 11.45 31.56 11.68
CA SER A 61 10.67 30.61 10.87
C SER A 61 9.96 29.56 11.72
#